data_AF-A0A925R556-F1
#
_entry.id   AF-A0A925R556-F1
#
_cell.length_a   1.000
_cell.length_b   1.000
_cell.length_c   1.000
_cell.angle_alpha   90.00
_cell.angle_beta   90.00
_cell.angle_gamma   90.00
#
_symmetry.space_group_name_H-M   'P 1'
#
loop_
_entity.id
_entity.type
_entity.pdbx_description
1 polymer ?
#
loop_
_entity_poly.entity_id
_entity_poly.type
_entity_poly.pdbx_seq_one_letter_code
_entity_poly.pdbx_strand_id
1 'polypeptide(L)'
;MYSGCRRLAVTATAQLAVFLLLLALFASGARAATGSYEAALPPELNSAKDLCALVPCTEVFPGAKSFSERMGQPPYVQAYGEPEAGKKTLLGYVMLSTDITDTPAYSGKPVVTLIGMDLKGRFVGVKVLKHSEPILLLGIPESALLKFIQQYLGKSVADKIEVGQSRPDEDVLGVDAISGATVTVIAQNQVMMASGTAVARQVGILAPTVREPARYVVTGQRQSWDELVKQGTVQRLRVLPEQVGLERGSEPFIELWFGDLNHPDIGKNVLGENSWNNLRL
;
A
#
# COMPACT_ATOMS: atom_id res chain seq x y z
N MET A 1 -21.65 33.01 -69.02
CA MET A 1 -21.83 33.46 -67.61
C MET A 1 -21.85 32.32 -66.56
N TYR A 2 -21.82 31.03 -66.94
CA TYR A 2 -21.94 29.90 -65.99
C TYR A 2 -20.63 29.20 -65.59
N SER A 3 -19.50 29.52 -66.24
CA SER A 3 -18.21 28.82 -66.05
C SER A 3 -17.33 29.42 -64.94
N GLY A 4 -17.49 30.70 -64.60
CA GLY A 4 -16.72 31.36 -63.53
C GLY A 4 -17.17 30.96 -62.11
N CYS A 5 -18.46 30.71 -61.91
CA CYS A 5 -19.04 30.41 -60.61
C CYS A 5 -18.62 29.03 -60.06
N ARG A 6 -18.33 28.08 -60.96
CA ARG A 6 -17.93 26.71 -60.60
C ARG A 6 -16.48 26.61 -60.11
N ARG A 7 -15.58 27.49 -60.58
CA ARG A 7 -14.16 27.50 -60.15
C ARG A 7 -13.97 28.12 -58.76
N LEU A 8 -14.74 29.15 -58.42
CA LEU A 8 -14.71 29.78 -57.09
C LEU A 8 -15.25 28.86 -55.97
N ALA A 9 -16.26 28.04 -56.27
CA ALA A 9 -16.81 27.09 -55.29
C ALA A 9 -15.83 25.94 -54.97
N VAL A 10 -15.02 25.51 -55.95
CA VAL A 10 -14.05 24.42 -55.78
C VAL A 10 -12.80 24.87 -55.01
N THR A 11 -12.34 26.11 -55.20
CA THR A 11 -11.21 26.64 -54.43
C THR A 11 -11.57 26.94 -52.98
N ALA A 12 -12.78 27.45 -52.73
CA ALA A 12 -13.25 27.71 -51.37
C ALA A 12 -13.43 26.42 -50.55
N THR A 13 -13.94 25.35 -51.18
CA THR A 13 -14.10 24.03 -50.52
C THR A 13 -12.76 23.34 -50.25
N ALA A 14 -11.79 23.47 -51.15
CA ALA A 14 -10.44 22.97 -50.93
C ALA A 14 -9.71 23.69 -49.79
N GLN A 15 -9.85 25.03 -49.69
CA GLN A 15 -9.25 25.80 -48.59
C GLN A 15 -9.90 25.49 -47.23
N LEU A 16 -11.22 25.27 -47.19
CA LEU A 16 -11.92 24.86 -45.98
C LEU A 16 -11.48 23.46 -45.51
N ALA A 17 -11.29 22.53 -46.44
CA ALA A 17 -10.85 21.16 -46.13
C ALA A 17 -9.40 21.14 -45.60
N VAL A 18 -8.51 21.95 -46.17
CA VAL A 18 -7.12 22.08 -45.68
C VAL A 18 -7.08 22.74 -44.30
N PHE A 19 -7.92 23.75 -44.04
CA PHE A 19 -8.02 24.39 -42.73
C PHE A 19 -8.57 23.43 -41.67
N LEU A 20 -9.57 22.61 -42.00
CA LEU A 20 -10.11 21.57 -41.11
C LEU A 20 -9.10 20.43 -40.85
N LEU A 21 -8.30 20.03 -41.85
CA LEU A 21 -7.21 19.07 -41.65
C LEU A 21 -6.09 19.62 -40.75
N LEU A 22 -5.74 20.90 -40.91
CA LEU A 22 -4.76 21.56 -40.05
C LEU A 22 -5.27 21.68 -38.61
N LEU A 23 -6.54 22.03 -38.39
CA LEU A 23 -7.17 22.02 -37.06
C LEU A 23 -7.19 20.62 -36.42
N ALA A 24 -7.42 19.56 -37.20
CA ALA A 24 -7.34 18.18 -36.69
C ALA A 24 -5.91 17.75 -36.31
N LEU A 25 -4.90 18.27 -37.01
CA LEU A 25 -3.48 18.05 -36.69
C LEU A 25 -3.05 18.81 -35.43
N PHE A 26 -3.59 20.00 -35.17
CA PHE A 26 -3.33 20.74 -33.92
C PHE A 26 -4.14 20.25 -32.71
N ALA A 27 -5.32 19.66 -32.92
CA ALA A 27 -6.13 19.06 -31.85
C ALA A 27 -5.50 17.79 -31.25
N SER A 28 -4.59 17.13 -31.98
CA SER A 28 -3.92 15.90 -31.55
C SER A 28 -2.72 16.14 -30.61
N GLY A 29 -2.32 17.40 -30.40
CA GLY A 29 -1.12 17.77 -29.64
C GLY A 29 -1.36 18.26 -28.21
N ALA A 30 -2.60 18.51 -27.81
CA ALA A 30 -2.92 18.94 -26.45
C ALA A 30 -3.18 17.72 -25.55
N ARG A 31 -2.11 17.01 -25.15
CA ARG A 31 -2.17 16.26 -23.89
C ARG A 31 -2.32 17.27 -22.77
N ALA A 32 -3.57 17.63 -22.44
CA ALA A 32 -3.85 18.23 -21.15
C ALA A 32 -3.21 17.33 -20.10
N ALA A 33 -2.34 17.89 -19.26
CA ALA A 33 -1.84 17.18 -18.09
C ALA A 33 -3.07 16.84 -17.25
N THR A 34 -3.57 15.63 -17.38
CA THR A 34 -4.61 15.11 -16.49
C THR A 34 -3.97 15.05 -15.12
N GLY A 35 -4.35 15.99 -14.25
CA GLY A 35 -3.96 15.97 -12.85
C GLY A 35 -4.31 14.62 -12.23
N SER A 36 -3.58 14.24 -11.18
CA SER A 36 -3.83 13.02 -10.43
C SER A 36 -5.07 13.14 -9.53
N TYR A 37 -5.64 14.34 -9.37
CA TYR A 37 -6.88 14.52 -8.63
C TYR A 37 -8.06 13.83 -9.32
N GLU A 38 -8.66 12.87 -8.62
CA GLU A 38 -9.78 12.02 -9.08
C GLU A 38 -9.56 11.37 -10.46
N ALA A 39 -8.30 11.13 -10.83
CA ALA A 39 -7.97 10.44 -12.07
C ALA A 39 -8.66 9.06 -12.15
N ALA A 40 -9.11 8.70 -13.35
CA ALA A 40 -9.61 7.35 -13.61
C ALA A 40 -8.42 6.40 -13.75
N LEU A 41 -8.44 5.31 -12.99
CA LEU A 41 -7.45 4.24 -13.08
C LEU A 41 -8.07 3.03 -13.76
N PRO A 42 -7.28 2.22 -14.50
CA PRO A 42 -7.75 0.96 -15.05
C PRO A 42 -8.32 0.05 -13.93
N PRO A 43 -9.50 -0.56 -14.12
CA PRO A 43 -10.11 -1.45 -13.13
C PRO A 43 -9.21 -2.62 -12.71
N GLU A 44 -8.39 -3.11 -13.62
CA GLU A 44 -7.47 -4.23 -13.46
C GLU A 44 -6.09 -3.83 -12.89
N LEU A 45 -5.88 -2.58 -12.47
CA LEU A 45 -4.56 -2.06 -12.09
C LEU A 45 -3.83 -2.92 -11.02
N ASN A 46 -4.57 -3.41 -10.02
CA ASN A 46 -4.02 -4.20 -8.91
C ASN A 46 -3.91 -5.71 -9.24
N SER A 47 -4.40 -6.17 -10.40
CA SER A 47 -4.46 -7.59 -10.76
C SER A 47 -3.78 -7.94 -12.09
N ALA A 48 -3.59 -6.95 -12.97
CA ALA A 48 -2.94 -7.14 -14.26
C ALA A 48 -1.49 -7.59 -14.11
N LYS A 49 -1.11 -8.65 -14.83
CA LYS A 49 0.25 -9.19 -14.80
C LYS A 49 1.30 -8.18 -15.28
N ASP A 50 1.01 -7.48 -16.38
CA ASP A 50 1.87 -6.41 -16.89
C ASP A 50 1.39 -5.05 -16.37
N LEU A 51 1.89 -4.67 -15.19
CA LEU A 51 1.60 -3.36 -14.60
C LEU A 51 2.06 -2.21 -15.50
N CYS A 52 3.26 -2.34 -16.10
CA CYS A 52 3.89 -1.24 -16.82
C CYS A 52 3.30 -1.01 -18.21
N ALA A 53 2.43 -1.91 -18.69
CA ALA A 53 1.54 -1.64 -19.81
C ALA A 53 0.38 -0.67 -19.45
N LEU A 54 -0.01 -0.59 -18.17
CA LEU A 54 -1.15 0.21 -17.70
C LEU A 54 -0.74 1.57 -17.12
N VAL A 55 0.47 1.67 -16.56
CA VAL A 55 0.96 2.87 -15.87
C VAL A 55 2.38 3.23 -16.30
N PRO A 56 2.78 4.51 -16.23
CA PRO A 56 4.04 4.96 -16.83
C PRO A 56 5.26 4.64 -15.94
N CYS A 57 5.68 3.37 -15.90
CA CYS A 57 6.84 2.93 -15.12
C CYS A 57 8.15 3.63 -15.52
N THR A 58 8.29 4.06 -16.77
CA THR A 58 9.45 4.83 -17.25
C THR A 58 9.61 6.18 -16.57
N GLU A 59 8.53 6.79 -16.08
CA GLU A 59 8.58 8.06 -15.36
C GLU A 59 9.11 7.92 -13.93
N VAL A 60 8.93 6.75 -13.32
CA VAL A 60 9.43 6.47 -11.96
C VAL A 60 10.75 5.72 -11.95
N PHE A 61 11.22 5.28 -13.12
CA PHE A 61 12.53 4.66 -13.27
C PHE A 61 13.26 5.22 -14.51
N PRO A 62 13.76 6.46 -14.44
CA PRO A 62 14.55 7.03 -15.52
C PRO A 62 15.75 6.14 -15.86
N GLY A 63 15.94 5.86 -17.15
CA GLY A 63 17.02 4.98 -17.63
C GLY A 63 16.62 3.51 -17.84
N ALA A 64 15.47 3.08 -17.32
CA ALA A 64 14.92 1.76 -17.66
C ALA A 64 14.43 1.71 -19.11
N LYS A 65 14.69 0.59 -19.78
CA LYS A 65 14.33 0.29 -21.17
C LYS A 65 13.26 -0.79 -21.27
N SER A 66 13.16 -1.67 -20.28
CA SER A 66 12.10 -2.67 -20.20
C SER A 66 11.78 -3.00 -18.75
N PHE A 67 10.62 -3.61 -18.54
CA PHE A 67 10.12 -4.01 -17.23
C PHE A 67 9.68 -5.48 -17.27
N SER A 68 9.71 -6.16 -16.13
CA SER A 68 9.11 -7.50 -15.99
C SER A 68 7.59 -7.44 -15.85
N GLU A 69 6.92 -8.59 -15.95
CA GLU A 69 5.62 -8.76 -15.31
C GLU A 69 5.77 -8.64 -13.77
N ARG A 70 4.64 -8.42 -13.11
CA ARG A 70 4.54 -8.45 -11.65
C ARG A 70 5.04 -9.78 -11.10
N MET A 71 5.77 -9.70 -10.00
CA MET A 71 6.29 -10.85 -9.28
C MET A 71 6.34 -10.58 -7.79
N GLY A 72 6.51 -11.65 -7.01
CA GLY A 72 6.71 -11.52 -5.58
C GLY A 72 5.44 -11.31 -4.76
N GLN A 73 5.61 -11.34 -3.43
CA GLN A 73 4.57 -11.09 -2.44
C GLN A 73 5.15 -10.25 -1.28
N PRO A 74 4.81 -8.94 -1.19
CA PRO A 74 3.87 -8.23 -2.05
C PRO A 74 4.39 -7.98 -3.49
N PRO A 75 3.51 -7.73 -4.48
CA PRO A 75 3.91 -7.57 -5.88
C PRO A 75 4.86 -6.39 -6.16
N TYR A 76 5.87 -6.62 -6.99
CA TYR A 76 6.73 -5.60 -7.59
C TYR A 76 7.11 -5.96 -9.04
N VAL A 77 7.73 -5.02 -9.74
CA VAL A 77 8.23 -5.17 -11.11
C VAL A 77 9.73 -4.86 -11.14
N GLN A 78 10.51 -5.63 -11.90
CA GLN A 78 11.93 -5.35 -12.12
C GLN A 78 12.11 -4.37 -13.28
N ALA A 79 12.96 -3.36 -13.10
CA ALA A 79 13.34 -2.39 -14.11
C ALA A 79 14.70 -2.77 -14.71
N TYR A 80 14.78 -2.85 -16.04
CA TYR A 80 15.97 -3.26 -16.76
C TYR A 80 16.50 -2.15 -17.66
N GLY A 81 17.83 -2.02 -17.71
CA GLY A 81 18.53 -1.09 -18.60
C GLY A 81 18.62 -1.58 -20.04
N GLU A 82 19.46 -0.91 -20.82
CA GLU A 82 19.78 -1.33 -22.18
C GLU A 82 20.38 -2.74 -22.16
N PRO A 83 19.93 -3.67 -23.02
CA PRO A 83 20.51 -4.99 -23.08
C PRO A 83 21.98 -4.93 -23.54
N GLU A 84 22.88 -5.51 -22.75
CA GLU A 84 24.28 -5.68 -23.12
C GLU A 84 24.52 -7.13 -23.54
N ALA A 85 24.96 -7.35 -24.78
CA ALA A 85 25.16 -8.69 -25.36
C ALA A 85 23.95 -9.63 -25.19
N GLY A 86 22.73 -9.08 -25.31
CA GLY A 86 21.47 -9.83 -25.17
C GLY A 86 21.04 -10.12 -23.73
N LYS A 87 21.82 -9.70 -22.71
CA LYS A 87 21.45 -9.82 -21.30
C LYS A 87 20.85 -8.51 -20.80
N LYS A 88 19.71 -8.61 -20.12
CA LYS A 88 19.07 -7.48 -19.46
C LYS A 88 19.79 -7.16 -18.15
N THR A 89 20.30 -5.94 -18.01
CA THR A 89 20.91 -5.46 -16.76
C THR A 89 19.82 -4.99 -15.81
N LEU A 90 19.69 -5.62 -14.65
CA LEU A 90 18.75 -5.18 -13.62
C LEU A 90 19.23 -3.85 -13.03
N LEU A 91 18.36 -2.84 -13.03
CA LEU A 91 18.65 -1.52 -12.47
C LEU A 91 17.97 -1.29 -11.12
N GLY A 92 16.84 -1.95 -10.88
CA GLY A 92 16.06 -1.81 -9.66
C GLY A 92 14.64 -2.31 -9.81
N TYR A 93 13.73 -1.71 -9.07
CA TYR A 93 12.37 -2.18 -8.85
C TYR A 93 11.37 -1.04 -8.97
N VAL A 94 10.17 -1.37 -9.46
CA VAL A 94 9.00 -0.49 -9.47
C VAL A 94 7.87 -1.18 -8.71
N MET A 95 7.14 -0.44 -7.90
CA MET A 95 6.01 -0.94 -7.12
C MET A 95 4.88 0.08 -7.13
N LEU A 96 3.65 -0.43 -7.09
CA LEU A 96 2.45 0.38 -6.92
C LEU A 96 2.02 0.27 -5.46
N SER A 97 1.77 1.42 -4.82
CA SER A 97 1.54 1.48 -3.37
C SER A 97 0.38 0.59 -2.90
N THR A 98 -0.69 0.52 -3.67
CA THR A 98 -1.91 -0.25 -3.36
C THR A 98 -1.76 -1.75 -3.50
N ASP A 99 -0.65 -2.26 -4.04
CA ASP A 99 -0.32 -3.69 -3.92
C ASP A 99 0.32 -4.04 -2.57
N ILE A 100 0.77 -3.01 -1.83
CA ILE A 100 1.51 -3.18 -0.58
C ILE A 100 0.66 -2.75 0.62
N THR A 101 -0.05 -1.64 0.50
CA THR A 101 -0.86 -1.08 1.57
C THR A 101 -2.01 -0.23 1.04
N ASP A 102 -3.16 -0.33 1.70
CA ASP A 102 -4.34 0.50 1.47
C ASP A 102 -4.46 1.63 2.50
N THR A 103 -3.33 2.14 3.02
CA THR A 103 -3.30 3.22 4.02
C THR A 103 -4.16 4.40 3.54
N PRO A 104 -5.27 4.72 4.23
CA PRO A 104 -6.13 5.82 3.83
C PRO A 104 -5.45 7.16 4.16
N ALA A 105 -5.65 8.15 3.29
CA ALA A 105 -5.29 9.54 3.56
C ALA A 105 -6.52 10.29 4.12
N TYR A 106 -6.51 11.63 4.11
CA TYR A 106 -7.57 12.42 4.76
C TYR A 106 -8.94 12.19 4.14
N SER A 107 -9.01 11.95 2.82
CA SER A 107 -10.26 11.64 2.11
C SER A 107 -10.86 10.27 2.47
N GLY A 108 -10.17 9.45 3.26
CA GLY A 108 -10.52 8.06 3.54
C GLY A 108 -10.17 7.10 2.40
N LYS A 109 -9.59 7.60 1.30
CA LYS A 109 -9.10 6.80 0.17
C LYS A 109 -7.56 6.80 0.12
N PRO A 110 -6.93 5.76 -0.44
CA PRO A 110 -5.49 5.77 -0.69
C PRO A 110 -5.10 6.84 -1.72
N VAL A 111 -3.91 7.41 -1.55
CA VAL A 111 -3.20 8.09 -2.64
C VAL A 111 -2.42 7.01 -3.39
N VAL A 112 -2.86 6.74 -4.61
CA VAL A 112 -2.28 5.69 -5.45
C VAL A 112 -0.99 6.23 -6.05
N THR A 113 0.15 5.64 -5.65
CA THR A 113 1.48 6.15 -5.99
C THR A 113 2.31 5.03 -6.61
N LEU A 114 2.92 5.34 -7.76
CA LEU A 114 3.91 4.50 -8.41
C LEU A 114 5.30 4.91 -7.93
N ILE A 115 6.11 3.95 -7.51
CA ILE A 115 7.38 4.19 -6.81
C ILE A 115 8.48 3.36 -7.46
N GLY A 116 9.59 4.01 -7.84
CA GLY A 116 10.80 3.36 -8.32
C GLY A 116 11.92 3.39 -7.28
N MET A 117 12.65 2.28 -7.16
CA MET A 117 13.71 2.07 -6.17
C MET A 117 14.91 1.35 -6.79
N ASP A 118 16.12 1.89 -6.63
CA ASP A 118 17.35 1.26 -7.13
C ASP A 118 17.77 0.02 -6.31
N LEU A 119 18.83 -0.66 -6.77
CA LEU A 119 19.41 -1.82 -6.09
C LEU A 119 20.01 -1.53 -4.71
N LYS A 120 20.17 -0.25 -4.32
CA LYS A 120 20.66 0.19 -3.01
C LYS A 120 19.51 0.64 -2.10
N GLY A 121 18.27 0.48 -2.53
CA GLY A 121 17.09 0.87 -1.77
C GLY A 121 16.84 2.37 -1.78
N ARG A 122 17.37 3.13 -2.75
CA ARG A 122 17.08 4.56 -2.88
C ARG A 122 15.90 4.80 -3.80
N PHE A 123 15.03 5.72 -3.44
CA PHE A 123 13.94 6.14 -4.33
C PHE A 123 14.52 6.89 -5.54
N VAL A 124 14.23 6.41 -6.75
CA VAL A 124 14.73 7.00 -8.01
C VAL A 124 13.65 7.68 -8.83
N GLY A 125 12.39 7.49 -8.48
CA GLY A 125 11.26 8.15 -9.11
C GLY A 125 9.97 7.87 -8.35
N VAL A 126 9.06 8.84 -8.34
CA VAL A 126 7.76 8.75 -7.67
C VAL A 126 6.71 9.48 -8.50
N LYS A 127 5.52 8.90 -8.61
CA LYS A 127 4.40 9.50 -9.33
C LYS A 127 3.09 9.20 -8.63
N VAL A 128 2.35 10.23 -8.25
CA VAL A 128 0.95 10.07 -7.86
C VAL A 128 0.14 9.78 -9.13
N LEU A 129 -0.51 8.62 -9.16
CA LEU A 129 -1.41 8.21 -10.22
C LEU A 129 -2.84 8.69 -9.97
N LYS A 130 -3.27 8.65 -8.69
CA LYS A 130 -4.58 9.13 -8.27
C LYS A 130 -4.57 9.61 -6.82
N HIS A 131 -5.28 10.69 -6.52
CA HIS A 131 -5.68 11.03 -5.16
C HIS A 131 -7.07 11.68 -5.12
N SER A 132 -7.68 11.69 -3.93
CA SER A 132 -8.99 12.31 -3.67
C SER A 132 -8.92 13.37 -2.57
N GLU A 133 -7.72 13.87 -2.29
CA GLU A 133 -7.47 14.71 -1.12
C GLU A 133 -8.10 16.10 -1.29
N PRO A 134 -8.86 16.60 -0.30
CA PRO A 134 -9.52 17.91 -0.38
C PRO A 134 -8.57 19.09 -0.18
N ILE A 135 -7.26 18.90 -0.35
CA ILE A 135 -6.26 19.98 -0.26
C ILE A 135 -6.56 21.11 -1.26
N LEU A 136 -7.12 20.76 -2.42
CA LEU A 136 -7.57 21.72 -3.44
C LEU A 136 -8.71 22.61 -2.90
N LEU A 137 -9.60 22.06 -2.07
CA LEU A 137 -10.71 22.81 -1.44
C LEU A 137 -10.20 23.83 -0.42
N LEU A 138 -8.99 23.62 0.11
CA LEU A 138 -8.29 24.54 1.00
C LEU A 138 -7.45 25.58 0.22
N GLY A 139 -7.54 25.61 -1.11
CA GLY A 139 -6.75 26.50 -1.96
C GLY A 139 -5.29 26.07 -2.14
N ILE A 140 -4.92 24.88 -1.66
CA ILE A 140 -3.57 24.33 -1.82
C ILE A 140 -3.51 23.65 -3.19
N PRO A 141 -2.61 24.05 -4.10
CA PRO A 141 -2.53 23.45 -5.43
C PRO A 141 -2.03 22.00 -5.34
N GLU A 142 -2.46 21.15 -6.29
CA GLU A 142 -2.00 19.76 -6.40
C GLU A 142 -0.46 19.64 -6.44
N SER A 143 0.20 20.62 -7.05
CA SER A 143 1.66 20.70 -7.11
C SER A 143 2.33 20.69 -5.73
N ALA A 144 1.65 21.07 -4.65
CA ALA A 144 2.16 20.95 -3.29
C ALA A 144 2.33 19.48 -2.87
N LEU A 145 1.36 18.62 -3.19
CA LEU A 145 1.47 17.17 -2.96
C LEU A 145 2.57 16.56 -3.83
N LEU A 146 2.67 16.97 -5.09
CA LEU A 146 3.73 16.51 -5.99
C LEU A 146 5.13 16.93 -5.49
N LYS A 147 5.28 18.17 -5.02
CA LYS A 147 6.52 18.64 -4.38
C LYS A 147 6.83 17.86 -3.11
N PHE A 148 5.82 17.56 -2.29
CA PHE A 148 5.98 16.77 -1.08
C PHE A 148 6.61 15.40 -1.37
N ILE A 149 6.04 14.65 -2.32
CA ILE A 149 6.55 13.30 -2.64
C ILE A 149 7.93 13.34 -3.32
N GLN A 150 8.25 14.40 -4.07
CA GLN A 150 9.56 14.53 -4.71
C GLN A 150 10.71 14.64 -3.72
N GLN A 151 10.45 15.01 -2.46
CA GLN A 151 11.47 15.05 -1.41
C GLN A 151 12.06 13.66 -1.10
N TYR A 152 11.40 12.57 -1.47
CA TYR A 152 11.90 11.21 -1.22
C TYR A 152 13.01 10.80 -2.19
N LEU A 153 13.14 11.47 -3.34
CA LEU A 153 14.14 11.13 -4.35
C LEU A 153 15.56 11.18 -3.76
N GLY A 154 16.31 10.10 -3.97
CA GLY A 154 17.67 9.91 -3.44
C GLY A 154 17.74 9.44 -1.98
N LYS A 155 16.66 9.56 -1.20
CA LYS A 155 16.58 9.00 0.16
C LYS A 155 16.46 7.48 0.09
N SER A 156 16.95 6.79 1.13
CA SER A 156 16.89 5.34 1.25
C SER A 156 15.64 4.91 2.02
N VAL A 157 15.11 3.74 1.66
CA VAL A 157 14.12 3.01 2.46
C VAL A 157 14.65 2.57 3.83
N ALA A 158 15.97 2.61 4.04
CA ALA A 158 16.61 2.37 5.33
C ALA A 158 16.63 3.62 6.22
N ASP A 159 16.42 4.82 5.67
CA ASP A 159 16.48 6.07 6.41
C ASP A 159 15.28 6.20 7.35
N LYS A 160 15.49 6.81 8.52
CA LYS A 160 14.39 7.21 9.40
C LYS A 160 13.81 8.55 8.92
N ILE A 161 12.77 8.49 8.10
CA ILE A 161 12.12 9.67 7.51
C ILE A 161 10.88 10.07 8.30
N GLU A 162 10.81 11.33 8.71
CA GLU A 162 9.67 11.91 9.42
C GLU A 162 9.19 13.19 8.76
N VAL A 163 7.89 13.47 8.85
CA VAL A 163 7.31 14.73 8.39
C VAL A 163 7.61 15.82 9.42
N GLY A 164 8.25 16.90 8.99
CA GLY A 164 8.67 18.00 9.84
C GLY A 164 10.19 18.20 9.83
N GLN A 165 10.73 18.74 10.92
CA GLN A 165 12.14 19.10 11.01
C GLN A 165 13.04 17.87 11.09
N SER A 166 14.19 17.95 10.41
CA SER A 166 15.26 16.96 10.56
C SER A 166 15.84 17.01 11.98
N ARG A 167 16.21 15.86 12.52
CA ARG A 167 16.92 15.74 13.80
C ARG A 167 18.19 14.91 13.58
N PRO A 168 19.31 15.54 13.15
CA PRO A 168 20.54 14.83 12.83
C PRO A 168 21.11 14.02 14.00
N ASP A 169 20.95 14.53 15.22
CA ASP A 169 21.41 13.86 16.45
C ASP A 169 20.69 12.53 16.72
N GLU A 170 19.51 12.33 16.12
CA GLU A 170 18.71 11.10 16.20
C GLU A 170 18.72 10.28 14.90
N ASP A 171 19.55 10.66 13.92
CA ASP A 171 19.56 10.08 12.56
C ASP A 171 18.18 10.15 11.86
N VAL A 172 17.45 11.25 12.08
CA VAL A 172 16.12 11.48 11.49
C VAL A 172 16.21 12.49 10.35
N LEU A 173 15.82 12.04 9.15
CA LEU A 173 15.65 12.90 7.99
C LEU A 173 14.24 13.50 7.98
N GLY A 174 14.15 14.82 8.01
CA GLY A 174 12.90 15.55 7.85
C GLY A 174 12.48 15.67 6.39
N VAL A 175 11.17 15.68 6.15
CA VAL A 175 10.54 16.17 4.92
C VAL A 175 9.55 17.27 5.24
N ASP A 176 9.53 18.32 4.44
CA ASP A 176 8.66 19.48 4.64
C ASP A 176 7.19 19.06 4.57
N ALA A 177 6.38 19.53 5.53
CA ALA A 177 4.94 19.29 5.54
C ALA A 177 4.20 20.23 4.57
N ILE A 178 2.92 19.93 4.32
CA ILE A 178 2.00 20.85 3.65
C ILE A 178 1.09 21.47 4.72
N SER A 179 1.16 22.79 4.88
CA SER A 179 0.29 23.53 5.81
C SER A 179 -1.19 23.23 5.53
N GLY A 180 -1.92 22.80 6.55
CA GLY A 180 -3.34 22.44 6.44
C GLY A 180 -3.63 21.02 5.91
N ALA A 181 -2.61 20.24 5.56
CA ALA A 181 -2.76 18.88 5.01
C ALA A 181 -1.92 17.82 5.76
N THR A 182 -1.75 17.98 7.08
CA THR A 182 -0.89 17.12 7.91
C THR A 182 -1.23 15.64 7.82
N VAL A 183 -2.52 15.29 7.86
CA VAL A 183 -2.97 13.88 7.77
C VAL A 183 -2.57 13.26 6.44
N THR A 184 -2.74 13.99 5.34
CA THR A 184 -2.36 13.56 3.99
C THR A 184 -0.87 13.26 3.89
N VAL A 185 0.00 14.18 4.34
CA VAL A 185 1.45 14.02 4.20
C VAL A 185 2.02 12.96 5.14
N ILE A 186 1.44 12.77 6.33
CA ILE A 186 1.82 11.67 7.23
C ILE A 186 1.43 10.33 6.61
N ALA A 187 0.22 10.20 6.07
CA ALA A 187 -0.20 9.00 5.37
C ALA A 187 0.71 8.71 4.16
N GLN A 188 1.10 9.74 3.41
CA GLN A 188 2.05 9.56 2.30
C GLN A 188 3.45 9.12 2.74
N ASN A 189 3.97 9.64 3.85
CA ASN A 189 5.23 9.13 4.42
C ASN A 189 5.12 7.63 4.75
N GLN A 190 4.02 7.24 5.40
CA GLN A 190 3.78 5.83 5.72
C GLN A 190 3.68 4.96 4.46
N VAL A 191 2.97 5.41 3.43
CA VAL A 191 2.85 4.70 2.15
C VAL A 191 4.22 4.52 1.49
N MET A 192 5.01 5.58 1.39
CA MET A 192 6.34 5.56 0.78
C MET A 192 7.28 4.59 1.50
N MET A 193 7.35 4.69 2.83
CA MET A 193 8.24 3.87 3.65
C MET A 193 7.77 2.41 3.74
N ALA A 194 6.46 2.15 3.88
CA ALA A 194 5.93 0.79 3.91
C ALA A 194 6.13 0.09 2.56
N SER A 195 5.84 0.77 1.46
CA SER A 195 6.01 0.22 0.10
C SER A 195 7.46 -0.11 -0.19
N GLY A 196 8.35 0.86 0.03
CA GLY A 196 9.78 0.70 -0.20
C GLY A 196 10.40 -0.38 0.69
N THR A 197 10.12 -0.38 1.99
CA THR A 197 10.71 -1.36 2.92
C THR A 197 10.21 -2.78 2.69
N ALA A 198 8.94 -2.96 2.29
CA ALA A 198 8.40 -4.29 2.00
C ALA A 198 9.12 -4.94 0.81
N VAL A 199 9.22 -4.22 -0.31
CA VAL A 199 9.92 -4.71 -1.51
C VAL A 199 11.43 -4.86 -1.23
N ALA A 200 12.05 -3.90 -0.54
CA ALA A 200 13.47 -3.95 -0.22
C ALA A 200 13.86 -5.15 0.64
N ARG A 201 13.02 -5.56 1.60
CA ARG A 201 13.25 -6.79 2.37
C ARG A 201 13.13 -8.03 1.51
N GLN A 202 12.10 -8.08 0.68
CA GLN A 202 11.84 -9.24 -0.16
C GLN A 202 12.94 -9.48 -1.20
N VAL A 203 13.51 -8.41 -1.75
CA VAL A 203 14.58 -8.48 -2.75
C VAL A 203 15.99 -8.50 -2.12
N GLY A 204 16.09 -8.55 -0.78
CA GLY A 204 17.34 -8.71 -0.05
C GLY A 204 18.18 -7.44 0.13
N ILE A 205 17.63 -6.25 -0.12
CA ILE A 205 18.27 -4.96 0.16
C ILE A 205 18.28 -4.69 1.67
N LEU A 206 17.15 -4.94 2.34
CA LEU A 206 17.02 -4.84 3.79
C LEU A 206 17.00 -6.23 4.41
N ALA A 207 17.53 -6.35 5.64
CA ALA A 207 17.40 -7.57 6.42
C ALA A 207 15.91 -7.89 6.65
N PRO A 208 15.50 -9.17 6.54
CA PRO A 208 14.16 -9.59 6.92
C PRO A 208 13.85 -9.20 8.37
N THR A 209 12.61 -8.78 8.62
CA THR A 209 12.17 -8.56 10.00
C THR A 209 12.06 -9.91 10.71
N VAL A 210 13.03 -10.22 11.56
CA VAL A 210 12.93 -11.39 12.45
C VAL A 210 12.04 -10.99 13.62
N ARG A 211 10.78 -11.46 13.60
CA ARG A 211 9.93 -11.43 14.78
C ARG A 211 10.04 -12.79 15.44
N GLU A 212 10.70 -12.83 16.60
CA GLU A 212 10.64 -14.02 17.44
C GLU A 212 9.18 -14.38 17.69
N PRO A 213 8.81 -15.67 17.62
CA PRO A 213 7.46 -16.10 17.97
C PRO A 213 7.09 -15.56 19.36
N ALA A 214 5.87 -15.04 19.49
CA ALA A 214 5.38 -14.63 20.80
C ALA A 214 5.46 -15.83 21.76
N ARG A 215 6.05 -15.62 22.93
CA ARG A 215 6.14 -16.63 23.99
C ARG A 215 5.33 -16.15 25.18
N TYR A 216 4.60 -17.06 25.81
CA TYR A 216 3.95 -16.78 27.08
C TYR A 216 4.99 -16.49 28.16
N VAL A 217 4.69 -15.52 29.03
CA VAL A 217 5.48 -15.27 30.22
C VAL A 217 5.09 -16.31 31.26
N VAL A 218 5.95 -17.31 31.46
CA VAL A 218 5.73 -18.39 32.41
C VAL A 218 6.24 -17.94 33.78
N THR A 219 5.34 -17.81 34.74
CA THR A 219 5.61 -17.37 36.11
C THR A 219 5.77 -18.54 37.08
N GLY A 220 5.25 -19.72 36.73
CA GLY A 220 5.23 -20.89 37.60
C GLY A 220 4.20 -20.80 38.73
N GLN A 221 3.29 -19.83 38.68
CA GLN A 221 2.25 -19.68 39.70
C GLN A 221 1.27 -20.86 39.66
N ARG A 222 1.14 -21.52 40.81
CA ARG A 222 0.08 -22.51 41.03
C ARG A 222 -1.19 -21.80 41.48
N GLN A 223 -2.23 -21.92 40.68
CA GLN A 223 -3.54 -21.34 40.95
C GLN A 223 -4.55 -22.46 41.20
N SER A 224 -5.40 -22.25 42.20
CA SER A 224 -6.56 -23.09 42.46
C SER A 224 -7.64 -22.90 41.40
N TRP A 225 -8.57 -23.85 41.34
CA TRP A 225 -9.72 -23.77 40.43
C TRP A 225 -10.52 -22.47 40.64
N ASP A 226 -10.80 -22.10 41.89
CA ASP A 226 -11.56 -20.88 42.20
C ASP A 226 -10.84 -19.60 41.76
N GLU A 227 -9.50 -19.58 41.83
CA GLU A 227 -8.70 -18.45 41.34
C GLU A 227 -8.74 -18.35 39.82
N LEU A 228 -8.64 -19.49 39.11
CA LEU A 228 -8.77 -19.54 37.65
C LEU A 228 -10.15 -19.05 37.19
N VAL A 229 -11.21 -19.38 37.94
CA VAL A 229 -12.57 -18.90 37.68
C VAL A 229 -12.70 -17.41 37.95
N LYS A 230 -12.16 -16.94 39.07
CA LYS A 230 -12.18 -15.52 39.45
C LYS A 230 -11.42 -14.64 38.44
N GLN A 231 -10.35 -15.15 37.84
CA GLN A 231 -9.58 -14.46 36.80
C GLN A 231 -10.23 -14.53 35.41
N GLY A 232 -11.26 -15.36 35.24
CA GLY A 232 -11.94 -15.56 33.96
C GLY A 232 -11.16 -16.43 32.97
N THR A 233 -10.05 -17.03 33.41
CA THR A 233 -9.26 -17.98 32.62
C THR A 233 -9.98 -19.31 32.43
N VAL A 234 -10.75 -19.70 33.45
CA VAL A 234 -11.75 -20.76 33.37
C VAL A 234 -13.11 -20.12 33.58
N GLN A 235 -14.09 -20.49 32.77
CA GLN A 235 -15.43 -19.93 32.82
C GLN A 235 -16.46 -21.04 32.81
N ARG A 236 -17.62 -20.73 33.38
CA ARG A 236 -18.77 -21.61 33.43
C ARG A 236 -19.89 -21.10 32.53
N LEU A 237 -20.37 -21.96 31.65
CA LEU A 237 -21.61 -21.79 30.92
C LEU A 237 -22.68 -22.71 31.52
N ARG A 238 -23.76 -22.11 32.03
CA ARG A 238 -24.93 -22.84 32.53
C ARG A 238 -26.10 -22.56 31.60
N VAL A 239 -26.69 -23.62 31.05
CA VAL A 239 -27.92 -23.54 30.25
C VAL A 239 -29.03 -24.19 31.05
N LEU A 240 -30.11 -23.46 31.28
CA LEU A 240 -31.30 -23.91 31.99
C LEU A 240 -32.30 -24.58 31.03
N PRO A 241 -33.14 -25.52 31.51
CA PRO A 241 -34.13 -26.23 30.67
C PRO A 241 -35.01 -25.30 29.83
N GLU A 242 -35.48 -24.19 30.39
CA GLU A 242 -36.32 -23.22 29.70
C GLU A 242 -35.62 -22.54 28.52
N GLN A 243 -34.29 -22.46 28.52
CA GLN A 243 -33.52 -21.84 27.42
C GLN A 243 -33.47 -22.74 26.18
N VAL A 244 -33.84 -24.01 26.31
CA VAL A 244 -33.94 -24.98 25.21
C VAL A 244 -35.37 -25.49 25.01
N GLY A 245 -36.37 -24.85 25.65
CA GLY A 245 -37.78 -25.17 25.48
C GLY A 245 -38.32 -26.32 26.33
N LEU A 246 -37.61 -26.72 27.39
CA LEU A 246 -38.05 -27.72 28.36
C LEU A 246 -38.73 -27.06 29.57
N GLU A 247 -39.45 -27.87 30.36
CA GLU A 247 -40.07 -27.40 31.61
C GLU A 247 -39.03 -26.91 32.63
N ARG A 248 -39.37 -25.87 33.38
CA ARG A 248 -38.48 -25.28 34.39
C ARG A 248 -38.14 -26.31 35.46
N GLY A 249 -36.83 -26.49 35.69
CA GLY A 249 -36.28 -27.32 36.75
C GLY A 249 -35.25 -26.56 37.58
N SER A 250 -34.94 -27.07 38.77
CA SER A 250 -33.87 -26.55 39.63
C SER A 250 -32.47 -26.87 39.10
N GLU A 251 -32.35 -27.92 38.30
CA GLU A 251 -31.10 -28.38 37.69
C GLU A 251 -30.88 -27.75 36.30
N PRO A 252 -29.63 -27.41 35.94
CA PRO A 252 -29.33 -27.00 34.58
C PRO A 252 -29.56 -28.13 33.58
N PHE A 253 -29.98 -27.78 32.36
CA PHE A 253 -29.97 -28.68 31.23
C PHE A 253 -28.55 -29.11 30.86
N ILE A 254 -27.61 -28.15 30.86
CA ILE A 254 -26.18 -28.44 30.75
C ILE A 254 -25.34 -27.45 31.56
N GLU A 255 -24.26 -27.94 32.14
CA GLU A 255 -23.21 -27.13 32.76
C GLU A 255 -21.87 -27.48 32.09
N LEU A 256 -21.26 -26.47 31.46
CA LEU A 256 -19.99 -26.59 30.75
C LEU A 256 -18.95 -25.69 31.40
N TRP A 257 -17.75 -26.22 31.58
CA TRP A 257 -16.57 -25.46 31.99
C TRP A 257 -15.60 -25.40 30.81
N PHE A 258 -15.08 -24.22 30.51
CA PHE A 258 -14.12 -24.01 29.43
C PHE A 258 -13.06 -22.99 29.85
N GLY A 259 -11.87 -23.03 29.24
CA GLY A 259 -10.78 -22.12 29.58
C GLY A 259 -9.62 -22.22 28.60
N ASP A 260 -8.66 -21.30 28.75
CA ASP A 260 -7.42 -21.35 27.96
C ASP A 260 -6.51 -22.48 28.44
N LEU A 261 -5.97 -23.25 27.51
CA LEU A 261 -4.95 -24.26 27.80
C LEU A 261 -3.62 -23.92 27.12
N ASN A 262 -3.50 -22.82 26.39
CA ASN A 262 -2.27 -22.52 25.66
C ASN A 262 -1.18 -21.94 26.58
N HIS A 263 -1.56 -21.16 27.59
CA HIS A 263 -0.60 -20.63 28.56
C HIS A 263 -0.06 -21.75 29.49
N PRO A 264 1.28 -21.95 29.58
CA PRO A 264 1.84 -23.06 30.34
C PRO A 264 1.46 -23.12 31.82
N ASP A 265 1.38 -21.97 32.50
CA ASP A 265 0.94 -21.94 33.90
C ASP A 265 -0.51 -22.39 34.05
N ILE A 266 -1.40 -21.91 33.16
CA ILE A 266 -2.83 -22.23 33.20
C ILE A 266 -3.04 -23.71 32.87
N GLY A 267 -2.43 -24.19 31.78
CA GLY A 267 -2.53 -25.58 31.36
C GLY A 267 -2.06 -26.56 32.44
N LYS A 268 -0.97 -26.26 33.16
CA LYS A 268 -0.51 -27.06 34.31
C LYS A 268 -1.49 -27.00 35.49
N ASN A 269 -2.08 -25.85 35.77
CA ASN A 269 -3.04 -25.69 36.86
C ASN A 269 -4.36 -26.43 36.59
N VAL A 270 -4.79 -26.50 35.33
CA VAL A 270 -6.03 -27.20 34.92
C VAL A 270 -5.81 -28.72 34.77
N LEU A 271 -4.74 -29.14 34.08
CA LEU A 271 -4.54 -30.55 33.71
C LEU A 271 -3.65 -31.32 34.69
N GLY A 272 -2.92 -30.60 35.55
CA GLY A 272 -1.80 -31.13 36.32
C GLY A 272 -0.53 -31.23 35.47
N GLU A 273 0.63 -31.18 36.13
CA GLU A 273 1.94 -31.14 35.46
C GLU A 273 2.19 -32.36 34.55
N ASN A 274 1.83 -33.56 35.00
CA ASN A 274 2.06 -34.79 34.24
C ASN A 274 1.23 -34.82 32.94
N SER A 275 -0.08 -34.55 33.04
CA SER A 275 -0.96 -34.51 31.88
C SER A 275 -0.56 -33.39 30.92
N TRP A 276 -0.20 -32.22 31.43
CA TRP A 276 0.32 -31.10 30.63
C TRP A 276 1.57 -31.49 29.84
N ASN A 277 2.54 -32.11 30.50
CA ASN A 277 3.80 -32.52 29.85
C ASN A 277 3.57 -33.58 28.76
N ASN A 278 2.50 -34.38 28.88
CA ASN A 278 2.12 -35.39 27.89
C ASN A 278 1.41 -34.81 26.64
N LEU A 279 1.05 -33.52 26.62
CA LEU A 279 0.43 -32.86 25.46
C LEU A 279 1.45 -32.39 24.41
N ARG A 280 2.75 -32.59 24.64
CA ARG A 280 3.79 -32.26 23.65
C ARG A 280 3.75 -33.25 22.47
N LEU A 281 3.22 -32.79 21.33
CA LEU A 281 3.61 -33.24 19.99
C LEU A 281 4.97 -32.64 19.62
#